data_AF-A0A5D2S055-F1
#
_entry.id   AF-A0A5D2S055-F1
#
_cell.length_a   1.000
_cell.length_b   1.000
_cell.length_c   1.000
_cell.angle_alpha   90.00
_cell.angle_beta   90.00
_cell.angle_gamma   90.00
#
_symmetry.space_group_name_H-M   'P 1'
#
loop_
_entity.id
_entity.type
_entity.pdbx_description
1 polymer ?
#
loop_
_entity_poly.entity_id
_entity_poly.type
_entity_poly.pdbx_seq_one_letter_code
_entity_poly.pdbx_strand_id
1 'polypeptide(L)'
;MLFKPSNFGPNPSTIVSILKSCKKITEISQIHGCIIKTGLDNDPFIISKLLLSSSLQDLKYAASVFKQIDNPNLFMYNCILRGFSISNNPKQAFSVFNNLRAKDGIFLDQFSFITTLKACGRELAIFNGQMIHGLALRSGHLFFINVKNTLLHVYSVCGRMLDAHNLFDESPERNDVVSWNTLMGGYLDVSKPDTVIGLFRQMRWNCLTMSVTTFLTVLLTMGEVRDSLGGESIHGHCLKLGFCFDSNLVSALTDMYAKTGNVYLGRRAFDDVVAKDVVLWNCMISKYAENGLLEESLALLRLMKVMQVKPNSTTLVSLLSACAASGAINIGLCIGNYVEEEGMPLDAVIGTALVDMYAKCGVLNKAVDVFHRMESKDVKSWTAMISGYGVHGFAQDAIRLFYQMEEEGFRPNEVTFLTVLSACSHGGLITEGTSCFEKMIQYGILPKVEHYGCIIDLFGRAGLLEEAHDLIKSLPIKGDATAWRALLSACRVYGNVELGECVKGVLVGSYNQHPTDSILLSSTYAIAGRLQDQTRMQAMEKEMLKRAGIRSVGKEDKMLKEAGYSIIEMDNEGFDLNS
;
A
#
# COMPACT_ATOMS: atom_id res chain seq x y z
N MET A 1 42.43 -24.06 22.97
CA MET A 1 43.37 -24.47 24.03
C MET A 1 43.63 -23.31 24.97
N LEU A 2 42.76 -23.04 25.96
CA LEU A 2 42.99 -21.94 26.91
C LEU A 2 42.46 -22.23 28.33
N PHE A 3 42.57 -23.45 28.86
CA PHE A 3 42.31 -23.65 30.30
C PHE A 3 43.19 -24.78 30.85
N LYS A 4 44.24 -24.42 31.59
CA LYS A 4 44.90 -25.30 32.57
C LYS A 4 44.25 -25.06 33.94
N PRO A 5 44.11 -26.09 34.79
CA PRO A 5 43.51 -25.96 36.11
C PRO A 5 44.55 -25.37 37.08
N SER A 6 44.44 -24.07 37.37
CA SER A 6 45.04 -23.46 38.56
C SER A 6 43.94 -23.24 39.60
N ASN A 7 44.26 -23.52 40.88
CA ASN A 7 43.37 -23.50 42.06
C ASN A 7 42.74 -22.13 42.43
N PHE A 8 42.56 -21.23 41.47
CA PHE A 8 41.77 -20.02 41.60
C PHE A 8 40.79 -19.99 40.44
N GLY A 9 39.48 -20.05 40.73
CA GLY A 9 38.43 -19.91 39.73
C GLY A 9 38.57 -18.59 38.94
N PRO A 10 38.02 -18.50 37.72
CA PRO A 10 38.10 -17.30 36.90
C PRO A 10 37.55 -16.07 37.64
N ASN A 11 38.30 -14.97 37.61
CA ASN A 11 37.90 -13.71 38.24
C ASN A 11 36.57 -13.21 37.61
N PRO A 12 35.57 -12.78 38.41
CA PRO A 12 34.29 -12.23 37.92
C PRO A 12 34.45 -11.15 36.83
N SER A 13 35.48 -10.30 36.94
CA SER A 13 35.77 -9.26 35.95
C SER A 13 36.17 -9.82 34.58
N THR A 14 36.92 -10.93 34.57
CA THR A 14 37.33 -11.64 33.35
C THR A 14 36.14 -12.29 32.67
N ILE A 15 35.24 -12.93 33.43
CA ILE A 15 34.00 -13.53 32.89
C ILE A 15 33.13 -12.47 32.22
N VAL A 16 32.95 -11.31 32.86
CA VAL A 16 32.16 -10.20 32.29
C VAL A 16 32.79 -9.64 31.02
N SER A 17 34.12 -9.53 30.96
CA SER A 17 34.83 -9.10 29.75
C SER A 17 34.60 -10.07 28.59
N ILE A 18 34.69 -11.37 28.86
CA ILE A 18 34.46 -12.41 27.85
C ILE A 18 33.00 -12.39 27.38
N LEU A 19 32.01 -12.30 28.29
CA LEU A 19 30.59 -12.22 27.93
C LEU A 19 30.28 -11.06 26.98
N LYS A 20 30.91 -9.90 27.18
CA LYS A 20 30.76 -8.74 26.27
C LYS A 20 31.35 -8.98 24.88
N SER A 21 32.34 -9.86 24.76
CA SER A 21 33.02 -10.18 23.50
C SER A 21 32.33 -11.28 22.69
N CYS A 22 31.41 -12.03 23.30
CA CYS A 22 30.70 -13.12 22.66
C CYS A 22 29.75 -12.62 21.55
N LYS A 23 29.86 -13.22 20.37
CA LYS A 23 29.01 -12.91 19.21
C LYS A 23 27.98 -13.99 18.92
N LYS A 24 28.12 -15.16 19.54
CA LYS A 24 27.22 -16.31 19.35
C LYS A 24 26.68 -16.82 20.67
N ILE A 25 25.43 -17.27 20.64
CA ILE A 25 24.77 -17.87 21.82
C ILE A 25 25.50 -19.12 22.31
N THR A 26 26.17 -19.86 21.42
CA THR A 26 26.97 -21.04 21.77
C THR A 26 28.18 -20.70 22.65
N GLU A 27 28.75 -19.50 22.49
CA GLU A 27 29.86 -19.03 23.33
C GLU A 27 29.34 -18.63 24.71
N ILE A 28 28.18 -17.95 24.73
CA ILE A 28 27.50 -17.54 25.96
C ILE A 28 27.07 -18.77 26.78
N SER A 29 26.56 -19.83 26.14
CA SER A 29 26.14 -21.05 26.83
C SER A 29 27.31 -21.85 27.41
N GLN A 30 28.47 -21.84 26.74
CA GLN A 30 29.71 -22.41 27.27
C GLN A 30 30.19 -21.66 28.51
N ILE A 31 30.13 -20.32 28.49
CA ILE A 31 30.49 -19.50 29.65
C ILE A 31 29.49 -19.70 30.79
N HIS A 32 28.20 -19.80 30.49
CA HIS A 32 27.19 -20.14 31.50
C HIS A 32 27.47 -21.50 32.16
N GLY A 33 27.83 -22.53 31.38
CA GLY A 33 28.27 -23.81 31.94
C GLY A 33 29.51 -23.69 32.83
N CYS A 34 30.45 -22.81 32.49
CA CYS A 34 31.60 -22.49 33.34
C CYS A 34 31.18 -21.81 34.64
N ILE A 35 30.27 -20.82 34.58
CA ILE A 35 29.72 -20.11 35.74
C ILE A 35 29.12 -21.11 36.74
N ILE A 36 28.25 -22.02 36.27
CA ILE A 36 27.63 -23.08 37.09
C ILE A 36 28.70 -23.99 37.71
N LYS A 37 29.66 -24.47 36.90
CA LYS A 37 30.71 -25.38 37.39
C LYS A 37 31.61 -24.74 38.45
N THR A 38 31.78 -23.42 38.40
CA THR A 38 32.59 -22.65 39.35
C THR A 38 31.81 -22.16 40.58
N GLY A 39 30.50 -22.43 40.67
CA GLY A 39 29.64 -21.96 41.77
C GLY A 39 29.36 -20.45 41.75
N LEU A 40 29.65 -19.79 40.64
CA LEU A 40 29.45 -18.34 40.44
C LEU A 40 28.02 -18.01 39.97
N ASP A 41 27.19 -19.03 39.79
CA ASP A 41 25.76 -18.95 39.47
C ASP A 41 24.90 -18.41 40.62
N ASN A 42 25.48 -18.19 41.80
CA ASN A 42 24.83 -17.48 42.90
C ASN A 42 25.19 -15.99 42.97
N ASP A 43 26.12 -15.49 42.13
CA ASP A 43 26.51 -14.08 42.09
C ASP A 43 25.52 -13.26 41.23
N PRO A 44 24.70 -12.37 41.83
CA PRO A 44 23.72 -11.58 41.09
C PRO A 44 24.33 -10.67 40.03
N PHE A 45 25.57 -10.24 40.19
CA PHE A 45 26.26 -9.38 39.24
C PHE A 45 26.62 -10.15 37.96
N ILE A 46 27.17 -11.36 38.11
CA ILE A 46 27.57 -12.21 36.98
C ILE A 46 26.33 -12.64 36.18
N ILE A 47 25.28 -13.09 36.87
CA ILE A 47 24.02 -13.53 36.22
C ILE A 47 23.36 -12.36 35.48
N SER A 48 23.38 -11.15 36.06
CA SER A 48 22.86 -9.95 35.40
C SER A 48 23.56 -9.65 34.06
N LYS A 49 24.88 -9.84 34.00
CA LYS A 49 25.65 -9.65 32.75
C LYS A 49 25.43 -10.79 31.75
N LEU A 50 25.25 -12.02 32.24
CA LEU A 50 24.86 -13.15 31.41
C LEU A 50 23.50 -12.92 30.73
N LEU A 51 22.50 -12.47 31.50
CA LEU A 51 21.16 -12.17 30.99
C LEU A 51 21.17 -11.03 29.99
N LEU A 52 21.91 -9.95 30.26
CA LEU A 52 22.06 -8.84 29.31
C LEU A 52 22.65 -9.29 27.96
N SER A 53 23.63 -10.20 28.01
CA SER A 53 24.33 -10.67 26.81
C SER A 53 23.49 -11.68 26.01
N SER A 54 22.72 -12.52 26.71
CA SER A 54 21.88 -13.54 26.08
C SER A 54 20.53 -12.99 25.59
N SER A 55 19.88 -12.05 26.28
CA SER A 55 18.52 -11.61 25.94
C SER A 55 18.39 -10.88 24.60
N LEU A 56 19.49 -10.34 24.07
CA LEU A 56 19.55 -9.71 22.75
C LEU A 56 19.85 -10.70 21.62
N GLN A 57 20.38 -11.90 21.94
CA GLN A 57 20.77 -12.91 20.94
C GLN A 57 19.78 -14.08 20.91
N ASP A 58 19.45 -14.64 22.07
CA ASP A 58 18.47 -15.72 22.23
C ASP A 58 17.64 -15.47 23.50
N LEU A 59 16.47 -14.90 23.29
CA LEU A 59 15.54 -14.58 24.36
C LEU A 59 14.94 -15.81 25.03
N LYS A 60 14.78 -16.93 24.31
CA LYS A 60 14.24 -18.16 24.89
C LYS A 60 15.24 -18.74 25.89
N TYR A 61 16.52 -18.73 25.53
CA TYR A 61 17.60 -19.10 26.43
C TYR A 61 17.69 -18.15 27.63
N ALA A 62 17.71 -16.84 27.42
CA ALA A 62 17.76 -15.88 28.53
C ALA A 62 16.57 -16.04 29.49
N ALA A 63 15.36 -16.26 28.96
CA ALA A 63 14.17 -16.48 29.76
C ALA A 63 14.19 -17.81 30.54
N SER A 64 14.82 -18.87 30.02
CA SER A 64 14.97 -20.13 30.76
C SER A 64 15.94 -19.98 31.93
N VAL A 65 17.06 -19.28 31.73
CA VAL A 65 18.01 -18.93 32.80
C VAL A 65 17.32 -18.06 33.85
N PHE A 66 16.57 -17.04 33.42
CA PHE A 66 15.87 -16.14 34.34
C PHE A 66 14.86 -16.85 35.25
N LYS A 67 14.16 -17.88 34.74
CA LYS A 67 13.20 -18.67 35.54
C LYS A 67 13.84 -19.49 36.66
N GLN A 68 15.15 -19.75 36.57
CA GLN A 68 15.90 -20.54 37.56
C GLN A 68 16.49 -19.68 38.69
N ILE A 69 16.33 -18.36 38.63
CA ILE A 69 16.86 -17.44 39.63
C ILE A 69 15.82 -17.26 40.74
N ASP A 70 16.20 -17.61 41.98
CA ASP A 70 15.29 -17.53 43.13
C ASP A 70 14.95 -16.07 43.52
N ASN A 71 15.95 -15.19 43.49
CA ASN A 71 15.86 -13.78 43.90
C ASN A 71 16.36 -12.81 42.82
N PRO A 72 15.62 -12.65 41.70
CA PRO A 72 16.00 -11.74 40.64
C PRO A 72 15.90 -10.28 41.08
N ASN A 73 16.93 -9.48 40.78
CA ASN A 73 16.91 -8.04 41.04
C ASN A 73 16.25 -7.25 39.89
N LEU A 74 16.00 -5.95 40.10
CA LEU A 74 15.37 -5.07 39.10
C LEU A 74 16.10 -5.07 37.74
N PHE A 75 17.43 -5.09 37.75
CA PHE A 75 18.22 -5.07 36.52
C PHE A 75 17.99 -6.33 35.67
N MET A 76 17.90 -7.50 36.30
CA MET A 76 17.60 -8.76 35.62
C MET A 76 16.20 -8.74 34.98
N TYR A 77 15.19 -8.24 35.69
CA TYR A 77 13.85 -8.02 35.14
C TYR A 77 13.89 -7.07 33.93
N ASN A 78 14.57 -5.93 34.05
CA ASN A 78 14.69 -4.94 32.97
C ASN A 78 15.42 -5.51 31.73
N CYS A 79 16.39 -6.43 31.90
CA CYS A 79 17.03 -7.13 30.79
C CYS A 79 16.07 -8.02 30.02
N ILE A 80 15.22 -8.77 30.72
CA ILE A 80 14.21 -9.64 30.12
C ILE A 80 13.06 -8.83 29.51
N LEU A 81 12.58 -7.79 30.20
CA LEU A 81 11.57 -6.87 29.67
C LEU A 81 12.04 -6.22 28.37
N ARG A 82 13.28 -5.73 28.34
CA ARG A 82 13.87 -5.18 27.11
C ARG A 82 13.91 -6.23 26.01
N GLY A 83 14.37 -7.44 26.30
CA GLY A 83 14.40 -8.55 25.35
C GLY A 83 13.03 -8.83 24.73
N PHE A 84 11.98 -8.98 25.56
CA PHE A 84 10.62 -9.17 25.05
C PHE A 84 10.10 -7.98 24.26
N SER A 85 10.37 -6.74 24.70
CA SER A 85 9.90 -5.53 24.03
C SER A 85 10.39 -5.39 22.58
N ILE A 86 11.54 -5.96 22.23
CA ILE A 86 12.11 -5.96 20.88
C ILE A 86 11.93 -7.30 20.14
N SER A 87 11.39 -8.32 20.80
CA SER A 87 11.20 -9.66 20.23
C SER A 87 10.00 -9.76 19.28
N ASN A 88 9.80 -10.92 18.64
CA ASN A 88 8.57 -11.21 17.89
C ASN A 88 7.37 -11.58 18.78
N ASN A 89 7.52 -11.61 20.11
CA ASN A 89 6.43 -11.85 21.05
C ASN A 89 6.43 -10.84 22.23
N PRO A 90 6.13 -9.55 21.96
CA PRO A 90 6.13 -8.51 22.99
C PRO A 90 5.11 -8.74 24.11
N LYS A 91 4.02 -9.49 23.90
CA LYS A 91 3.02 -9.80 24.97
C LYS A 91 3.63 -10.40 26.24
N GLN A 92 4.69 -11.19 26.12
CA GLN A 92 5.34 -11.80 27.28
C GLN A 92 5.96 -10.76 28.23
N ALA A 93 6.27 -9.55 27.76
CA ALA A 93 6.72 -8.46 28.62
C ALA A 93 5.70 -8.13 29.72
N PHE A 94 4.40 -8.27 29.47
CA PHE A 94 3.37 -7.97 30.46
C PHE A 94 3.37 -8.95 31.63
N SER A 95 3.63 -10.23 31.36
CA SER A 95 3.78 -11.25 32.42
C SER A 95 5.00 -10.95 33.29
N VAL A 96 6.13 -10.64 32.66
CA VAL A 96 7.37 -10.29 33.37
C VAL A 96 7.19 -9.02 34.20
N PHE A 97 6.50 -8.01 33.67
CA PHE A 97 6.22 -6.75 34.39
C PHE A 97 5.29 -6.96 35.58
N ASN A 98 4.25 -7.80 35.43
CA ASN A 98 3.36 -8.15 36.53
C ASN A 98 4.10 -8.93 37.63
N ASN A 99 5.01 -9.84 37.25
CA ASN A 99 5.85 -10.57 38.21
C ASN A 99 6.81 -9.63 38.96
N LEU A 100 7.41 -8.65 38.27
CA LEU A 100 8.23 -7.61 38.89
C LEU A 100 7.42 -6.80 39.91
N ARG A 101 6.21 -6.39 39.55
CA ARG A 101 5.32 -5.61 40.44
C ARG A 101 4.87 -6.40 41.67
N ALA A 102 4.76 -7.72 41.57
CA ALA A 102 4.32 -8.57 42.66
C ALA A 102 5.44 -8.92 43.67
N LYS A 103 6.70 -8.59 43.37
CA LYS A 103 7.83 -8.86 44.25
C LYS A 103 7.99 -7.74 45.28
N ASP A 104 7.87 -8.09 46.55
CA ASP A 104 8.09 -7.16 47.66
C ASP A 104 9.54 -6.65 47.70
N GLY A 105 9.71 -5.36 47.97
CA GLY A 105 11.02 -4.72 48.12
C GLY A 105 11.71 -4.31 46.82
N ILE A 106 11.12 -4.54 45.65
CA ILE A 106 11.64 -4.05 44.35
C ILE A 106 10.75 -2.93 43.82
N PHE A 107 11.31 -1.72 43.72
CA PHE A 107 10.61 -0.57 43.16
C PHE A 107 10.84 -0.48 41.64
N LEU A 108 9.78 -0.14 40.91
CA LEU A 108 9.84 0.10 39.46
C LEU A 108 10.66 1.37 39.18
N ASP A 109 11.42 1.35 38.09
CA ASP A 109 12.14 2.52 37.57
C ASP A 109 11.60 2.98 36.21
N GLN A 110 12.12 4.11 35.71
CA GLN A 110 11.77 4.63 34.39
C GLN A 110 11.96 3.59 33.27
N PHE A 111 12.95 2.72 33.37
CA PHE A 111 13.25 1.72 32.34
C PHE A 111 12.18 0.64 32.31
N SER A 112 11.71 0.15 33.46
CA SER A 112 10.63 -0.83 33.55
C SER A 112 9.36 -0.34 32.85
N PHE A 113 9.00 0.94 33.05
CA PHE A 113 7.86 1.56 32.37
C PHE A 113 8.10 1.66 30.86
N ILE A 114 9.22 2.24 30.43
CA ILE A 114 9.52 2.46 29.00
C ILE A 114 9.53 1.14 28.21
N THR A 115 10.19 0.09 28.70
CA THR A 115 10.26 -1.18 27.97
C THR A 115 8.90 -1.86 27.86
N THR A 116 8.08 -1.78 28.91
CA THR A 116 6.76 -2.40 28.92
C THR A 116 5.78 -1.62 28.04
N LEU A 117 5.84 -0.29 28.06
CA LEU A 117 5.06 0.57 27.17
C LEU A 117 5.44 0.40 25.70
N LYS A 118 6.74 0.25 25.38
CA LYS A 118 7.17 -0.11 24.03
C LYS A 118 6.55 -1.43 23.55
N ALA A 119 6.46 -2.43 24.44
CA ALA A 119 5.75 -3.67 24.13
C ALA A 119 4.24 -3.42 23.92
N CYS A 120 3.61 -2.54 24.71
CA CYS A 120 2.21 -2.13 24.48
C CYS A 120 2.00 -1.51 23.10
N GLY A 121 2.89 -0.59 22.69
CA GLY A 121 2.80 0.06 21.38
C GLY A 121 2.91 -0.94 20.23
N ARG A 122 3.85 -1.90 20.31
CA ARG A 122 4.02 -2.94 19.28
C ARG A 122 2.86 -3.94 19.20
N GLU A 123 2.22 -4.24 20.33
CA GLU A 123 1.05 -5.12 20.41
C GLU A 123 -0.28 -4.38 20.20
N LEU A 124 -0.26 -3.07 20.05
CA LEU A 124 -1.44 -2.20 20.05
C LEU A 124 -2.35 -2.45 21.28
N ALA A 125 -1.73 -2.79 22.42
CA ALA A 125 -2.42 -3.23 23.64
C ALA A 125 -2.85 -2.03 24.49
N ILE A 126 -3.88 -1.30 24.05
CA ILE A 126 -4.32 -0.05 24.67
C ILE A 126 -4.71 -0.19 26.15
N PHE A 127 -5.42 -1.25 26.53
CA PHE A 127 -5.82 -1.48 27.92
C PHE A 127 -4.63 -1.65 28.86
N ASN A 128 -3.61 -2.41 28.42
CA ASN A 128 -2.36 -2.55 29.16
C ASN A 128 -1.61 -1.21 29.24
N GLY A 129 -1.59 -0.44 28.14
CA GLY A 129 -1.01 0.89 28.11
C GLY A 129 -1.65 1.85 29.13
N GLN A 130 -2.99 1.89 29.19
CA GLN A 130 -3.74 2.70 30.15
C GLN A 130 -3.52 2.25 31.61
N MET A 131 -3.46 0.94 31.86
CA MET A 131 -3.12 0.42 33.19
C MET A 131 -1.72 0.87 33.63
N ILE A 132 -0.74 0.76 32.74
CA ILE A 132 0.65 1.17 33.02
C ILE A 132 0.74 2.70 33.17
N HIS A 133 -0.02 3.47 32.39
CA HIS A 133 -0.16 4.92 32.56
C HIS A 133 -0.65 5.26 33.97
N GLY A 134 -1.75 4.65 34.44
CA GLY A 134 -2.26 4.86 35.79
C GLY A 134 -1.24 4.52 36.88
N LEU A 135 -0.42 3.48 36.68
CA LEU A 135 0.67 3.14 37.60
C LEU A 135 1.81 4.16 37.56
N ALA A 136 2.20 4.63 36.38
CA ALA A 136 3.23 5.67 36.22
C ALA A 136 2.78 6.98 36.87
N LEU A 137 1.50 7.35 36.75
CA LEU A 137 0.90 8.52 37.40
C LEU A 137 0.98 8.40 38.93
N ARG A 138 0.48 7.30 39.49
CA ARG A 138 0.44 7.09 40.95
C ARG A 138 1.82 7.00 41.59
N SER A 139 2.82 6.53 40.85
CA SER A 139 4.20 6.42 41.32
C SER A 139 5.07 7.65 41.02
N GLY A 140 4.52 8.69 40.39
CA GLY A 140 5.25 9.92 40.05
C GLY A 140 6.18 9.80 38.84
N HIS A 141 6.21 8.66 38.14
CA HIS A 141 7.11 8.42 37.01
C HIS A 141 6.72 9.18 35.73
N LEU A 142 5.53 9.78 35.66
CA LEU A 142 5.17 10.70 34.58
C LEU A 142 6.01 11.99 34.56
N PHE A 143 6.68 12.33 35.67
CA PHE A 143 7.60 13.46 35.72
C PHE A 143 8.77 13.30 34.75
N PHE A 144 9.15 12.05 34.42
CA PHE A 144 10.22 11.75 33.49
C PHE A 144 9.71 11.85 32.04
N ILE A 145 10.29 12.78 31.28
CA ILE A 145 9.87 13.10 29.91
C ILE A 145 9.93 11.91 28.95
N ASN A 146 10.88 11.00 29.14
CA ASN A 146 11.01 9.77 28.36
C ASN A 146 9.85 8.78 28.58
N VAL A 147 9.32 8.67 29.81
CA VAL A 147 8.14 7.87 30.12
C VAL A 147 6.91 8.52 29.48
N LYS A 148 6.75 9.84 29.64
CA LYS A 148 5.68 10.62 28.99
C LYS A 148 5.71 10.46 27.46
N ASN A 149 6.86 10.62 26.82
CA ASN A 149 7.03 10.45 25.37
C ASN A 149 6.71 9.03 24.90
N THR A 150 7.06 8.01 25.70
CA THR A 150 6.71 6.62 25.38
C THR A 150 5.19 6.39 25.50
N LEU A 151 4.52 7.01 26.47
CA LEU A 151 3.06 6.98 26.59
C LEU A 151 2.36 7.72 25.46
N LEU A 152 2.85 8.91 25.08
CA LEU A 152 2.37 9.64 23.91
C LEU A 152 2.41 8.75 22.67
N HIS A 153 3.55 8.09 22.43
CA HIS A 153 3.69 7.16 21.31
C HIS A 153 2.70 6.00 21.39
N VAL A 154 2.52 5.37 22.56
CA VAL A 154 1.54 4.28 22.75
C VAL A 154 0.12 4.73 22.40
N TYR A 155 -0.30 5.90 22.90
CA TYR A 155 -1.62 6.44 22.59
C TYR A 155 -1.77 6.76 21.11
N SER A 156 -0.75 7.33 20.47
CA SER A 156 -0.76 7.62 19.03
C SER A 156 -0.91 6.36 18.18
N VAL A 157 -0.05 5.34 18.38
CA VAL A 157 -0.12 4.11 17.56
C VAL A 157 -1.37 3.28 17.82
N CYS A 158 -1.95 3.37 19.02
CA CYS A 158 -3.23 2.73 19.33
C CYS A 158 -4.45 3.53 18.84
N GLY A 159 -4.26 4.63 18.09
CA GLY A 159 -5.33 5.46 17.53
C GLY A 159 -6.06 6.35 18.55
N ARG A 160 -5.55 6.48 19.78
CA ARG A 160 -6.14 7.29 20.86
C ARG A 160 -5.54 8.70 20.88
N MET A 161 -5.70 9.42 19.77
CA MET A 161 -5.09 10.73 19.59
C MET A 161 -5.57 11.81 20.56
N LEU A 162 -6.82 11.74 21.04
CA LEU A 162 -7.31 12.69 22.04
C LEU A 162 -6.61 12.49 23.39
N ASP A 163 -6.43 11.23 23.82
CA ASP A 163 -5.69 10.90 25.04
C ASP A 163 -4.23 11.34 24.93
N ALA A 164 -3.60 11.14 23.75
CA ALA A 164 -2.25 11.62 23.47
C ALA A 164 -2.16 13.15 23.58
N HIS A 165 -3.11 13.89 23.01
CA HIS A 165 -3.15 15.35 23.09
C HIS A 165 -3.33 15.85 24.52
N ASN A 166 -4.26 15.25 25.27
CA ASN A 166 -4.48 15.59 26.68
C ASN A 166 -3.20 15.37 27.51
N LEU A 167 -2.54 14.23 27.34
CA LEU A 167 -1.27 13.94 28.02
C LEU A 167 -0.18 14.95 27.64
N PHE A 168 -0.16 15.40 26.39
CA PHE A 168 0.77 16.42 25.92
C PHE A 168 0.55 17.75 26.65
N ASP A 169 -0.71 18.18 26.79
CA ASP A 169 -1.12 19.45 27.39
C ASP A 169 -1.01 19.50 28.93
N GLU A 170 -0.91 18.36 29.62
CA GLU A 170 -0.79 18.33 31.09
C GLU A 170 0.47 19.04 31.63
N SER A 171 1.55 19.12 30.83
CA SER A 171 2.80 19.79 31.23
C SER A 171 3.54 20.37 30.02
N PRO A 172 3.02 21.47 29.42
CA PRO A 172 3.52 22.01 28.15
C PRO A 172 4.99 22.47 28.23
N GLU A 173 5.38 23.06 29.35
CA GLU A 173 6.72 23.58 29.61
C GLU A 173 7.83 22.51 29.55
N ARG A 174 7.45 21.23 29.69
CA ARG A 174 8.37 20.09 29.71
C ARG A 174 8.44 19.35 28.39
N ASN A 175 7.59 19.70 27.43
CA ASN A 175 7.52 19.02 26.15
C ASN A 175 8.78 19.34 25.35
N ASP A 176 9.60 18.31 25.16
CA ASP A 176 10.79 18.39 24.33
C ASP A 176 10.44 18.15 22.85
N VAL A 177 11.44 18.30 21.97
CA VAL A 177 11.28 18.07 20.53
C VAL A 177 10.70 16.69 20.23
N VAL A 178 11.00 15.67 21.06
CA VAL A 178 10.47 14.31 20.90
C VAL A 178 8.97 14.26 21.22
N SER A 179 8.50 14.96 22.26
CA SER A 179 7.06 15.09 22.57
C SER A 179 6.29 15.67 21.38
N TRP A 180 6.79 16.79 20.82
CA TRP A 180 6.16 17.47 19.67
C TRP A 180 6.14 16.57 18.43
N ASN A 181 7.29 15.99 18.07
CA ASN A 181 7.38 15.10 16.90
C ASN A 181 6.50 13.86 17.04
N THR A 182 6.40 13.29 18.25
CA THR A 182 5.56 12.11 18.50
C THR A 182 4.08 12.44 18.30
N LEU A 183 3.61 13.56 18.85
CA LEU A 183 2.22 13.98 18.71
C LEU A 183 1.89 14.38 17.25
N MET A 184 2.78 15.15 16.61
CA MET A 184 2.62 15.54 15.20
C MET A 184 2.61 14.31 14.28
N GLY A 185 3.51 13.35 14.49
CA GLY A 185 3.53 12.09 13.74
C GLY A 185 2.23 11.30 13.91
N GLY A 186 1.73 11.18 15.15
CA GLY A 186 0.45 10.54 15.39
C GLY A 186 -0.74 11.22 14.70
N TYR A 187 -0.75 12.55 14.60
CA TYR A 187 -1.80 13.28 13.86
C TYR A 187 -1.67 13.16 12.34
N LEU A 188 -0.44 13.03 11.82
CA LEU A 188 -0.19 12.73 10.43
C LEU A 188 -0.74 11.33 10.07
N ASP A 189 -0.48 10.33 10.91
CA ASP A 189 -0.94 8.95 10.69
C ASP A 189 -2.48 8.82 10.66
N VAL A 190 -3.21 9.66 11.39
CA VAL A 190 -4.69 9.73 11.34
C VAL A 190 -5.23 10.75 10.33
N SER A 191 -4.38 11.24 9.41
CA SER A 191 -4.72 12.18 8.35
C SER A 191 -5.40 13.47 8.84
N LYS A 192 -4.87 14.08 9.90
CA LYS A 192 -5.31 15.40 10.41
C LYS A 192 -4.23 16.48 10.20
N PRO A 193 -3.96 16.88 8.95
CA PRO A 193 -2.85 17.76 8.62
C PRO A 193 -2.95 19.17 9.24
N ASP A 194 -4.16 19.72 9.39
CA ASP A 194 -4.37 21.05 9.98
C ASP A 194 -3.85 21.11 11.43
N THR A 195 -4.06 20.04 12.19
CA THR A 195 -3.58 19.94 13.58
C THR A 195 -2.05 19.86 13.61
N VAL A 196 -1.44 19.14 12.67
CA VAL A 196 0.03 19.07 12.56
C VAL A 196 0.63 20.45 12.26
N ILE A 197 0.04 21.20 11.33
CA ILE A 197 0.48 22.57 11.01
C ILE A 197 0.29 23.51 12.21
N GLY A 198 -0.82 23.38 12.94
CA GLY A 198 -1.09 24.13 14.18
C GLY A 198 -0.04 23.86 15.26
N LEU A 199 0.24 22.58 15.55
CA LEU A 199 1.27 22.15 16.50
C LEU A 199 2.65 22.63 16.07
N PHE A 200 2.97 22.59 14.77
CA PHE A 200 4.23 23.08 14.26
C PHE A 200 4.41 24.59 14.49
N ARG A 201 3.37 25.40 14.28
CA ARG A 201 3.40 26.84 14.59
C ARG A 201 3.61 27.10 16.08
N GLN A 202 2.95 26.33 16.95
CA GLN A 202 3.14 26.41 18.41
C GLN A 202 4.57 26.03 18.83
N MET A 203 5.10 24.94 18.28
CA MET A 203 6.49 24.51 18.53
C MET A 203 7.49 25.61 18.16
N ARG A 204 7.25 26.33 17.05
CA ARG A 204 8.09 27.47 16.63
C ARG A 204 7.98 28.67 17.57
N TRP A 205 6.79 28.99 18.08
CA TRP A 205 6.62 30.05 19.07
C TRP A 205 7.33 29.74 20.39
N ASN A 206 7.47 28.46 20.73
CA ASN A 206 8.25 28.00 21.89
C ASN A 206 9.78 27.99 21.66
N CYS A 207 10.26 28.50 20.51
CA CYS A 207 11.68 28.63 20.18
C CYS A 207 12.50 27.33 20.30
N LEU A 208 11.86 26.18 20.11
CA LEU A 208 12.54 24.88 20.16
C LEU A 208 13.39 24.66 18.89
N THR A 209 14.58 24.08 19.05
CA THR A 209 15.43 23.69 17.94
C THR A 209 14.77 22.56 17.14
N MET A 210 14.45 22.82 15.88
CA MET A 210 13.83 21.82 15.03
C MET A 210 14.80 20.70 14.67
N SER A 211 14.29 19.48 14.61
CA SER A 211 15.04 18.29 14.21
C SER A 211 14.71 17.89 12.77
N VAL A 212 15.52 17.04 12.15
CA VAL A 212 15.20 16.43 10.85
C VAL A 212 13.83 15.77 10.87
N THR A 213 13.49 15.04 11.95
CA THR A 213 12.16 14.41 12.13
C THR A 213 11.03 15.44 12.10
N THR A 214 11.22 16.62 12.68
CA THR A 214 10.23 17.71 12.65
C THR A 214 9.96 18.14 11.20
N PHE A 215 11.01 18.36 10.43
CA PHE A 215 10.87 18.76 9.03
C PHE A 215 10.27 17.67 8.16
N LEU A 216 10.63 16.40 8.38
CA LEU A 216 10.03 15.26 7.68
C LEU A 216 8.50 15.26 7.87
N THR A 217 8.03 15.33 9.12
CA THR A 217 6.59 15.32 9.42
C THR A 217 5.87 16.50 8.78
N VAL A 218 6.45 17.71 8.85
CA VAL A 218 5.83 18.91 8.26
C VAL A 218 5.83 18.85 6.74
N LEU A 219 6.91 18.42 6.09
CA LEU A 219 6.98 18.31 4.62
C LEU A 219 5.98 17.28 4.08
N LEU A 220 5.85 16.13 4.74
CA LEU A 220 4.82 15.13 4.40
C LEU A 220 3.42 15.76 4.50
N THR A 221 3.16 16.50 5.58
CA THR A 221 1.89 17.21 5.78
C THR A 221 1.62 18.22 4.65
N MET A 222 2.61 19.04 4.28
CA MET A 222 2.47 20.02 3.18
C MET A 222 2.19 19.35 1.84
N GLY A 223 2.78 18.18 1.59
CA GLY A 223 2.50 17.36 0.41
C GLY A 223 1.06 16.82 0.40
N GLU A 224 0.53 16.38 1.54
CA GLU A 224 -0.86 15.90 1.66
C GLU A 224 -1.89 17.00 1.41
N VAL A 225 -1.69 18.19 1.97
CA VAL A 225 -2.59 19.33 1.75
C VAL A 225 -2.32 20.08 0.44
N ARG A 226 -1.28 19.67 -0.30
CA ARG A 226 -0.81 20.29 -1.55
C ARG A 226 -0.51 21.80 -1.41
N ASP A 227 0.07 22.20 -0.27
CA ASP A 227 0.48 23.59 -0.01
C ASP A 227 1.91 23.86 -0.52
N SER A 228 2.03 24.39 -1.75
CA SER A 228 3.32 24.73 -2.36
C SER A 228 4.07 25.82 -1.61
N LEU A 229 3.37 26.88 -1.19
CA LEU A 229 4.00 28.03 -0.53
C LEU A 229 4.50 27.66 0.87
N GLY A 230 3.71 26.87 1.60
CA GLY A 230 4.13 26.25 2.85
C GLY A 230 5.36 25.38 2.65
N GLY A 231 5.33 24.47 1.67
CA GLY A 231 6.47 23.61 1.32
C GLY A 231 7.76 24.37 1.00
N GLU A 232 7.68 25.43 0.19
CA GLU A 232 8.83 26.28 -0.17
C GLU A 232 9.40 27.03 1.04
N SER A 233 8.53 27.55 1.92
CA SER A 233 8.93 28.19 3.17
C SER A 233 9.70 27.23 4.09
N ILE A 234 9.22 25.99 4.20
CA ILE A 234 9.89 24.93 4.97
C ILE A 234 11.23 24.56 4.33
N HIS A 235 11.28 24.38 3.01
CA HIS A 235 12.52 24.11 2.29
C HIS A 235 13.56 25.21 2.52
N GLY A 236 13.18 26.47 2.41
CA GLY A 236 14.05 27.61 2.73
C GLY A 236 14.57 27.59 4.18
N HIS A 237 13.77 27.08 5.12
CA HIS A 237 14.19 26.90 6.50
C HIS A 237 15.19 25.73 6.65
N CYS A 238 14.98 24.61 5.96
CA CYS A 238 15.93 23.50 5.90
C CYS A 238 17.30 23.95 5.37
N LEU A 239 17.32 24.79 4.34
CA LEU A 239 18.55 25.36 3.77
C LEU A 239 19.31 26.22 4.80
N LYS A 240 18.60 27.10 5.52
CA LYS A 240 19.20 27.97 6.54
C LYS A 240 19.83 27.20 7.70
N LEU A 241 19.28 26.03 8.04
CA LEU A 241 19.79 25.18 9.12
C LEU A 241 20.82 24.14 8.64
N GLY A 242 21.11 24.08 7.34
CA GLY A 242 22.08 23.13 6.77
C GLY A 242 21.58 21.70 6.65
N PHE A 243 20.26 21.46 6.67
CA PHE A 243 19.69 20.11 6.55
C PHE A 243 19.47 19.64 5.09
N CYS A 244 19.77 20.49 4.10
CA CYS A 244 19.56 20.19 2.68
C CYS A 244 20.42 19.05 2.09
N PHE A 245 21.38 18.54 2.86
CA PHE A 245 22.21 17.40 2.45
C PHE A 245 21.76 16.06 3.06
N ASP A 246 20.72 16.06 3.90
CA ASP A 246 20.16 14.82 4.45
C ASP A 246 19.27 14.12 3.40
N SER A 247 19.67 12.91 2.97
CA SER A 247 18.96 12.15 1.92
C SER A 247 17.48 11.91 2.22
N ASN A 248 17.13 11.68 3.49
CA ASN A 248 15.73 11.44 3.87
C ASN A 248 14.92 12.73 3.71
N LEU A 249 15.51 13.85 4.11
CA LEU A 249 14.85 15.15 3.97
C LEU A 249 14.69 15.57 2.52
N VAL A 250 15.70 15.34 1.68
CA VAL A 250 15.62 15.62 0.23
C VAL A 250 14.59 14.71 -0.44
N SER A 251 14.48 13.45 -0.03
CA SER A 251 13.41 12.56 -0.50
C SER A 251 12.03 13.08 -0.12
N ALA A 252 11.85 13.57 1.12
CA ALA A 252 10.59 14.18 1.56
C ALA A 252 10.28 15.50 0.84
N LEU A 253 11.29 16.34 0.56
CA LEU A 253 11.15 17.55 -0.26
C LEU A 253 10.73 17.20 -1.69
N THR A 254 11.34 16.16 -2.27
CA THR A 254 11.02 15.67 -3.61
C THR A 254 9.58 15.18 -3.68
N ASP A 255 9.12 14.40 -2.70
CA ASP A 255 7.73 13.93 -2.63
C ASP A 255 6.74 15.11 -2.46
N MET A 256 7.06 16.06 -1.58
CA MET A 256 6.24 17.26 -1.38
C MET A 256 6.11 18.07 -2.68
N TYR A 257 7.23 18.36 -3.36
CA TYR A 257 7.22 19.12 -4.61
C TYR A 257 6.51 18.38 -5.75
N ALA A 258 6.65 17.06 -5.81
CA ALA A 258 5.92 16.24 -6.78
C ALA A 258 4.40 16.32 -6.54
N LYS A 259 3.94 16.24 -5.28
CA LYS A 259 2.51 16.31 -4.93
C LYS A 259 1.90 17.70 -5.13
N THR A 260 2.70 18.76 -5.03
CA THR A 260 2.26 20.14 -5.28
C THR A 260 2.34 20.55 -6.76
N GLY A 261 2.82 19.65 -7.64
CA GLY A 261 2.94 19.89 -9.08
C GLY A 261 4.24 20.61 -9.51
N ASN A 262 5.15 20.87 -8.59
CA ASN A 262 6.42 21.59 -8.81
C ASN A 262 7.63 20.65 -8.82
N VAL A 263 7.52 19.51 -9.51
CA VAL A 263 8.54 18.44 -9.53
C VAL A 263 9.95 18.92 -9.94
N TYR A 264 10.05 20.00 -10.73
CA TYR A 264 11.33 20.62 -11.08
C TYR A 264 12.08 21.18 -9.86
N LEU A 265 11.38 21.73 -8.86
CA LEU A 265 12.02 22.17 -7.61
C LEU A 265 12.51 20.97 -6.80
N GLY A 266 11.75 19.87 -6.79
CA GLY A 266 12.20 18.58 -6.25
C GLY A 266 13.46 18.09 -6.97
N ARG A 267 13.51 18.21 -8.30
CA ARG A 267 14.68 17.85 -9.11
C ARG A 267 15.92 18.65 -8.72
N ARG A 268 15.79 19.96 -8.52
CA ARG A 268 16.91 20.80 -8.09
C ARG A 268 17.46 20.37 -6.73
N ALA A 269 16.58 20.13 -5.76
CA ALA A 269 16.98 19.63 -4.44
C ALA A 269 17.68 18.26 -4.54
N PHE A 270 17.20 17.38 -5.42
CA PHE A 270 17.84 16.12 -5.74
C PHE A 270 19.24 16.32 -6.33
N ASP A 271 19.39 17.18 -7.33
CA ASP A 271 20.67 17.42 -8.02
C ASP A 271 21.73 18.00 -7.08
N ASP A 272 21.35 18.85 -6.12
CA ASP A 272 22.25 19.47 -5.11
C ASP A 272 22.93 18.44 -4.18
N VAL A 273 22.40 17.22 -4.05
CA VAL A 273 23.01 16.14 -3.25
C VAL A 273 24.13 15.48 -4.05
N VAL A 274 25.38 15.60 -3.61
CA VAL A 274 26.54 15.03 -4.33
C VAL A 274 26.52 13.49 -4.33
N ALA A 275 26.34 12.88 -3.15
CA ALA A 275 26.32 11.42 -2.98
C ALA A 275 24.89 10.94 -2.73
N LYS A 276 24.22 10.51 -3.80
CA LYS A 276 22.83 10.05 -3.76
C LYS A 276 22.79 8.54 -3.45
N ASP A 277 22.02 8.16 -2.45
CA ASP A 277 21.73 6.75 -2.18
C ASP A 277 20.62 6.21 -3.11
N VAL A 278 20.46 4.88 -3.12
CA VAL A 278 19.44 4.18 -3.92
C VAL A 278 18.04 4.70 -3.62
N VAL A 279 17.74 5.08 -2.37
CA VAL A 279 16.41 5.54 -1.95
C VAL A 279 16.06 6.87 -2.62
N LEU A 280 17.00 7.81 -2.63
CA LEU A 280 16.81 9.13 -3.24
C LEU A 280 16.65 9.05 -4.77
N TRP A 281 17.44 8.20 -5.44
CA TRP A 281 17.26 7.92 -6.88
C TRP A 281 15.86 7.38 -7.19
N ASN A 282 15.46 6.34 -6.46
CA ASN A 282 14.19 5.66 -6.64
C ASN A 282 13.00 6.59 -6.37
N CYS A 283 13.13 7.48 -5.37
CA CYS A 283 12.15 8.52 -5.07
C CYS A 283 11.96 9.44 -6.29
N MET A 284 13.03 10.04 -6.80
CA MET A 284 12.93 11.00 -7.91
C MET A 284 12.39 10.34 -9.20
N ILE A 285 12.88 9.14 -9.54
CA ILE A 285 12.42 8.36 -10.71
C ILE A 285 10.92 8.08 -10.59
N SER A 286 10.47 7.57 -9.44
CA SER A 286 9.06 7.25 -9.21
C SER A 286 8.18 8.50 -9.24
N LYS A 287 8.65 9.62 -8.68
CA LYS A 287 7.88 10.88 -8.70
C LYS A 287 7.72 11.46 -10.10
N TYR A 288 8.72 11.35 -10.97
CA TYR A 288 8.55 11.69 -12.38
C TYR A 288 7.52 10.79 -13.07
N ALA A 289 7.59 9.47 -12.83
CA ALA A 289 6.64 8.51 -13.40
C ALA A 289 5.19 8.79 -12.95
N GLU A 290 4.96 9.05 -11.66
CA GLU A 290 3.66 9.41 -11.09
C GLU A 290 3.10 10.72 -11.68
N ASN A 291 3.96 11.66 -12.08
CA ASN A 291 3.57 12.93 -12.72
C ASN A 291 3.46 12.82 -14.25
N GLY A 292 3.60 11.63 -14.83
CA GLY A 292 3.52 11.40 -16.28
C GLY A 292 4.76 11.86 -17.08
N LEU A 293 5.83 12.27 -16.39
CA LEU A 293 7.10 12.72 -16.97
C LEU A 293 8.03 11.51 -17.20
N LEU A 294 7.57 10.59 -18.06
CA LEU A 294 8.21 9.29 -18.24
C LEU A 294 9.59 9.37 -18.91
N GLU A 295 9.81 10.34 -19.79
CA GLU A 295 11.11 10.55 -20.46
C GLU A 295 12.18 11.00 -19.46
N GLU A 296 11.84 11.93 -18.56
CA GLU A 296 12.71 12.38 -17.48
C GLU A 296 13.01 11.25 -16.49
N SER A 297 12.01 10.42 -16.20
CA SER A 297 12.15 9.23 -15.36
C SER A 297 13.11 8.21 -15.99
N LEU A 298 12.96 7.93 -17.29
CA LEU A 298 13.86 7.04 -18.04
C LEU A 298 15.29 7.62 -18.14
N ALA A 299 15.42 8.94 -18.34
CA ALA A 299 16.72 9.61 -18.36
C ALA A 299 17.45 9.46 -17.01
N LEU A 300 16.73 9.59 -15.89
CA LEU A 300 17.30 9.34 -14.57
C LEU A 300 17.66 7.86 -14.35
N LEU A 301 16.84 6.92 -14.80
CA LEU A 301 17.18 5.48 -14.73
C LEU A 301 18.48 5.16 -15.49
N ARG A 302 18.65 5.74 -16.69
CA ARG A 302 19.89 5.62 -17.47
C ARG A 302 21.09 6.27 -16.77
N LEU A 303 20.89 7.43 -16.15
CA LEU A 303 21.94 8.08 -15.37
C LEU A 303 22.33 7.25 -14.15
N MET A 304 21.36 6.65 -13.46
CA MET A 304 21.57 5.74 -12.34
C MET A 304 22.46 4.54 -12.73
N LYS A 305 22.24 3.99 -13.94
CA LYS A 305 23.10 2.95 -14.55
C LYS A 305 24.53 3.42 -14.79
N VAL A 306 24.72 4.60 -15.38
CA VAL A 306 26.05 5.18 -15.61
C VAL A 306 26.81 5.36 -14.29
N MET A 307 26.09 5.75 -13.24
CA MET A 307 26.61 5.90 -11.88
C MET A 307 26.83 4.56 -11.15
N GLN A 308 26.60 3.41 -11.81
CA GLN A 308 26.75 2.06 -11.25
C GLN A 308 25.87 1.81 -10.01
N VAL A 309 24.73 2.50 -9.94
CA VAL A 309 23.73 2.29 -8.88
C VAL A 309 22.60 1.44 -9.47
N LYS A 310 22.24 0.34 -8.79
CA LYS A 310 21.15 -0.53 -9.27
C LYS A 310 19.81 -0.09 -8.69
N PRO A 311 18.77 0.09 -9.53
CA PRO A 311 17.41 0.35 -9.06
C PRO A 311 16.88 -0.88 -8.32
N ASN A 312 15.94 -0.65 -7.41
CA ASN A 312 15.18 -1.75 -6.81
C ASN A 312 13.98 -2.12 -7.70
N SER A 313 13.37 -3.26 -7.43
CA SER A 313 12.20 -3.75 -8.18
C SER A 313 11.02 -2.76 -8.13
N THR A 314 10.78 -2.09 -7.00
CA THR A 314 9.67 -1.14 -6.86
C THR A 314 9.79 0.07 -7.80
N THR A 315 11.01 0.52 -8.11
CA THR A 315 11.25 1.64 -9.05
C THR A 315 10.95 1.25 -10.49
N LEU A 316 11.30 0.02 -10.88
CA LEU A 316 10.98 -0.47 -12.22
C LEU A 316 9.48 -0.73 -12.36
N VAL A 317 8.84 -1.28 -11.32
CA VAL A 317 7.39 -1.48 -11.29
C VAL A 317 6.64 -0.16 -11.42
N SER A 318 7.03 0.90 -10.69
CA SER A 318 6.35 2.20 -10.77
C SER A 318 6.43 2.79 -12.18
N LEU A 319 7.60 2.72 -12.81
CA LEU A 319 7.83 3.10 -14.20
C LEU A 319 6.99 2.29 -15.18
N LEU A 320 6.99 0.95 -15.06
CA LEU A 320 6.23 0.05 -15.93
C LEU A 320 4.73 0.26 -15.80
N SER A 321 4.22 0.43 -14.59
CA SER A 321 2.81 0.76 -14.34
C SER A 321 2.41 2.10 -14.95
N ALA A 322 3.27 3.11 -14.86
CA ALA A 322 3.00 4.41 -15.48
C ALA A 322 3.06 4.34 -17.02
N CYS A 323 3.95 3.52 -17.59
CA CYS A 323 3.95 3.22 -19.04
C CYS A 323 2.67 2.49 -19.46
N ALA A 324 2.23 1.51 -18.68
CA ALA A 324 1.01 0.75 -18.94
C ALA A 324 -0.25 1.64 -18.93
N ALA A 325 -0.31 2.61 -18.00
CA ALA A 325 -1.43 3.55 -17.89
C ALA A 325 -1.46 4.60 -19.00
N SER A 326 -0.30 4.99 -19.53
CA SER A 326 -0.16 6.03 -20.56
C SER A 326 -0.03 5.47 -21.99
N GLY A 327 0.15 4.15 -22.15
CA GLY A 327 0.43 3.52 -23.45
C GLY A 327 1.83 3.82 -23.98
N ALA A 328 2.79 4.21 -23.13
CA ALA A 328 4.15 4.61 -23.53
C ALA A 328 5.05 3.42 -23.88
N ILE A 329 4.73 2.72 -24.97
CA ILE A 329 5.41 1.47 -25.38
C ILE A 329 6.93 1.63 -25.56
N ASN A 330 7.40 2.74 -26.13
CA ASN A 330 8.82 2.95 -26.40
C ASN A 330 9.65 2.98 -25.09
N ILE A 331 9.11 3.60 -24.04
CA ILE A 331 9.74 3.68 -22.73
C ILE A 331 9.66 2.31 -22.04
N GLY A 332 8.50 1.65 -22.11
CA GLY A 332 8.32 0.29 -21.62
C GLY A 332 9.30 -0.72 -22.23
N LEU A 333 9.54 -0.62 -23.54
CA LEU A 333 10.56 -1.41 -24.25
C LEU A 333 11.97 -1.12 -23.74
N CYS A 334 12.32 0.16 -23.53
CA CYS A 334 13.62 0.52 -22.96
C CYS A 334 13.82 -0.07 -21.56
N ILE A 335 12.77 -0.08 -20.72
CA ILE A 335 12.83 -0.66 -19.38
C ILE A 335 12.96 -2.20 -19.45
N GLY A 336 12.24 -2.86 -20.36
CA GLY A 336 12.39 -4.29 -20.60
C GLY A 336 13.81 -4.68 -21.02
N ASN A 337 14.39 -3.94 -21.98
CA ASN A 337 15.78 -4.13 -22.40
C ASN A 337 16.75 -3.90 -21.23
N TYR A 338 16.50 -2.89 -20.40
CA TYR A 338 17.31 -2.64 -19.20
C TYR A 338 17.31 -3.84 -18.24
N VAL A 339 16.13 -4.42 -17.96
CA VAL A 339 15.99 -5.61 -17.09
C VAL A 339 16.79 -6.79 -17.65
N GLU A 340 16.74 -7.01 -18.96
CA GLU A 340 17.49 -8.07 -19.64
C GLU A 340 19.01 -7.82 -19.61
N GLU A 341 19.46 -6.61 -19.96
CA GLU A 341 20.87 -6.22 -19.97
C GLU A 341 21.54 -6.32 -18.59
N GLU A 342 20.82 -5.95 -17.52
CA GLU A 342 21.32 -6.02 -16.15
C GLU A 342 21.24 -7.43 -15.53
N GLY A 343 20.68 -8.40 -16.27
CA GLY A 343 20.48 -9.77 -15.81
C GLY A 343 19.59 -9.84 -14.57
N MET A 344 18.58 -8.97 -14.47
CA MET A 344 17.66 -8.97 -13.33
C MET A 344 16.70 -10.16 -13.44
N PRO A 345 16.47 -10.92 -12.35
CA PRO A 345 15.57 -12.06 -12.38
C PRO A 345 14.14 -11.61 -12.66
N LEU A 346 13.44 -12.33 -13.53
CA LEU A 346 12.01 -12.15 -13.79
C LEU A 346 11.21 -12.85 -12.69
N ASP A 347 11.28 -12.29 -11.48
CA ASP A 347 10.45 -12.71 -10.35
C ASP A 347 8.97 -12.32 -10.55
N ALA A 348 8.11 -12.77 -9.64
CA ALA A 348 6.68 -12.45 -9.69
C ALA A 348 6.38 -10.95 -9.64
N VAL A 349 7.31 -10.10 -9.18
CA VAL A 349 7.10 -8.65 -9.06
C VAL A 349 7.42 -7.95 -10.38
N ILE A 350 8.64 -8.11 -10.90
CA ILE A 350 9.08 -7.47 -12.15
C ILE A 350 8.38 -8.12 -13.35
N GLY A 351 8.29 -9.45 -13.37
CA GLY A 351 7.66 -10.20 -14.46
C GLY A 351 6.20 -9.80 -14.66
N THR A 352 5.41 -9.73 -13.58
CA THR A 352 4.00 -9.29 -13.65
C THR A 352 3.87 -7.87 -14.18
N ALA A 353 4.74 -6.94 -13.76
CA ALA A 353 4.69 -5.56 -14.23
C ALA A 353 5.05 -5.42 -15.72
N LEU A 354 6.01 -6.21 -16.21
CA LEU A 354 6.35 -6.26 -17.64
C LEU A 354 5.22 -6.87 -18.47
N VAL A 355 4.60 -7.96 -18.00
CA VAL A 355 3.43 -8.58 -18.64
C VAL A 355 2.29 -7.58 -18.76
N ASP A 356 1.91 -6.92 -17.66
CA ASP A 356 0.83 -5.92 -17.64
C ASP A 356 1.13 -4.74 -18.58
N MET A 357 2.37 -4.23 -18.56
CA MET A 357 2.80 -3.13 -19.41
C MET A 357 2.75 -3.49 -20.89
N TYR A 358 3.34 -4.63 -21.30
CA TYR A 358 3.32 -5.04 -22.70
C TYR A 358 1.91 -5.36 -23.20
N ALA A 359 1.09 -6.03 -22.38
CA ALA A 359 -0.28 -6.34 -22.73
C ALA A 359 -1.10 -5.06 -22.95
N LYS A 360 -1.07 -4.10 -22.01
CA LYS A 360 -1.82 -2.83 -22.13
C LYS A 360 -1.29 -1.92 -23.24
N CYS A 361 -0.01 -1.99 -23.57
CA CYS A 361 0.59 -1.23 -24.66
C CYS A 361 0.43 -1.89 -26.04
N GLY A 362 -0.35 -2.97 -26.15
CA GLY A 362 -0.67 -3.57 -27.45
C GLY A 362 0.34 -4.60 -27.97
N VAL A 363 1.34 -5.02 -27.17
CA VAL A 363 2.41 -5.94 -27.60
C VAL A 363 2.29 -7.29 -26.88
N LEU A 364 1.19 -8.01 -27.14
CA LEU A 364 0.85 -9.26 -26.44
C LEU A 364 1.94 -10.33 -26.55
N ASN A 365 2.57 -10.49 -27.72
CA ASN A 365 3.62 -11.50 -27.92
C ASN A 365 4.77 -11.34 -26.92
N LYS A 366 5.21 -10.10 -26.65
CA LYS A 366 6.24 -9.85 -25.64
C LYS A 366 5.76 -10.14 -24.22
N ALA A 367 4.49 -9.88 -23.92
CA ALA A 367 3.91 -10.23 -22.63
C ALA A 367 3.94 -11.76 -22.43
N VAL A 368 3.56 -12.54 -23.45
CA VAL A 368 3.63 -14.01 -23.46
C VAL A 368 5.07 -14.50 -23.26
N ASP A 369 6.03 -13.94 -24.00
CA ASP A 369 7.45 -14.28 -23.89
C ASP A 369 8.01 -14.02 -22.49
N VAL A 370 7.66 -12.88 -21.87
CA VAL A 370 8.05 -12.57 -20.50
C VAL A 370 7.40 -13.56 -19.53
N PHE A 371 6.10 -13.78 -19.65
CA PHE A 371 5.35 -14.68 -18.77
C PHE A 371 5.96 -16.08 -18.73
N HIS A 372 6.30 -16.66 -19.88
CA HIS A 372 6.93 -17.98 -19.93
C HIS A 372 8.35 -18.00 -19.34
N ARG A 373 9.12 -16.92 -19.48
CA ARG A 373 10.48 -16.79 -18.91
C ARG A 373 10.53 -16.50 -17.41
N MET A 374 9.41 -16.16 -16.76
CA MET A 374 9.38 -15.87 -15.32
C MET A 374 9.84 -17.07 -14.48
N GLU A 375 10.79 -16.83 -13.56
CA GLU A 375 11.34 -17.85 -12.64
C GLU A 375 10.30 -18.31 -11.60
N SER A 376 9.43 -17.38 -11.20
CA SER A 376 8.33 -17.64 -10.28
C SER A 376 7.08 -16.90 -10.75
N LYS A 377 5.94 -17.58 -10.66
CA LYS A 377 4.62 -17.03 -10.96
C LYS A 377 3.79 -17.02 -9.68
N ASP A 378 2.98 -15.99 -9.54
CA ASP A 378 1.94 -15.89 -8.51
C ASP A 378 0.57 -15.63 -9.15
N VAL A 379 -0.49 -15.63 -8.34
CA VAL A 379 -1.86 -15.38 -8.80
C VAL A 379 -1.97 -14.07 -9.61
N LYS A 380 -1.18 -13.04 -9.28
CA LYS A 380 -1.20 -11.75 -9.97
C LYS A 380 -0.61 -11.87 -11.38
N SER A 381 0.51 -12.57 -11.53
CA SER A 381 1.13 -12.81 -12.84
C SER A 381 0.21 -13.55 -13.81
N TRP A 382 -0.49 -14.59 -13.34
CA TRP A 382 -1.49 -15.32 -14.11
C TRP A 382 -2.66 -14.42 -14.50
N THR A 383 -3.20 -13.69 -13.52
CA THR A 383 -4.33 -12.77 -13.74
C THR A 383 -3.98 -11.66 -14.75
N ALA A 384 -2.76 -11.12 -14.69
CA ALA A 384 -2.28 -10.12 -15.66
C ALA A 384 -2.22 -10.68 -17.09
N MET A 385 -1.73 -11.91 -17.26
CA MET A 385 -1.64 -12.55 -18.57
C MET A 385 -3.03 -12.94 -19.12
N ILE A 386 -3.93 -13.47 -18.27
CA ILE A 386 -5.33 -13.77 -18.60
C ILE A 386 -6.04 -12.48 -19.06
N SER A 387 -5.89 -11.39 -18.29
CA SER A 387 -6.43 -10.08 -18.66
C SER A 387 -5.84 -9.58 -19.99
N GLY A 388 -4.54 -9.81 -20.22
CA GLY A 388 -3.88 -9.47 -21.48
C GLY A 388 -4.50 -10.17 -22.68
N TYR A 389 -4.70 -11.48 -22.63
CA TYR A 389 -5.42 -12.21 -23.69
C TYR A 389 -6.85 -11.69 -23.88
N GLY A 390 -7.58 -11.42 -22.78
CA GLY A 390 -8.95 -10.89 -22.83
C GLY A 390 -9.07 -9.54 -23.53
N VAL A 391 -8.21 -8.57 -23.20
CA VAL A 391 -8.22 -7.22 -23.81
C VAL A 391 -7.86 -7.26 -25.29
N HIS A 392 -7.04 -8.23 -25.71
CA HIS A 392 -6.65 -8.45 -27.10
C HIS A 392 -7.66 -9.28 -27.91
N GLY A 393 -8.80 -9.68 -27.31
CA GLY A 393 -9.86 -10.42 -28.00
C GLY A 393 -9.61 -11.94 -28.07
N PHE A 394 -8.54 -12.45 -27.48
CA PHE A 394 -8.22 -13.88 -27.43
C PHE A 394 -8.88 -14.55 -26.22
N ALA A 395 -10.22 -14.45 -26.13
CA ALA A 395 -10.98 -14.94 -24.97
C ALA A 395 -10.77 -16.44 -24.71
N GLN A 396 -10.64 -17.26 -25.76
CA GLN A 396 -10.40 -18.69 -25.59
C GLN A 396 -9.02 -18.99 -24.99
N ASP A 397 -7.99 -18.24 -25.37
CA ASP A 397 -6.65 -18.34 -24.75
C ASP A 397 -6.68 -17.91 -23.29
N ALA A 398 -7.42 -16.86 -22.96
CA ALA A 398 -7.63 -16.43 -21.58
C ALA A 398 -8.24 -17.55 -20.72
N ILE A 399 -9.24 -18.27 -21.26
CA ILE A 399 -9.85 -19.43 -20.60
C ILE A 399 -8.89 -20.61 -20.46
N ARG A 400 -8.14 -20.94 -21.53
CA ARG A 400 -7.12 -22.00 -21.44
C ARG A 400 -6.10 -21.69 -20.34
N LEU A 401 -5.66 -20.43 -20.27
CA LEU A 401 -4.68 -20.00 -19.28
C LEU A 401 -5.26 -20.00 -17.85
N PHE A 402 -6.55 -19.70 -17.68
CA PHE A 402 -7.24 -19.84 -16.39
C PHE A 402 -7.27 -21.29 -15.90
N TYR A 403 -7.62 -22.25 -16.76
CA TYR A 403 -7.59 -23.66 -16.35
C TYR A 403 -6.17 -24.16 -16.10
N GLN A 404 -5.18 -23.73 -16.90
CA GLN A 404 -3.77 -24.03 -16.64
C GLN A 404 -3.31 -23.49 -15.28
N MET A 405 -3.71 -22.28 -14.91
CA MET A 405 -3.42 -21.70 -13.59
C MET A 405 -3.92 -22.61 -12.45
N GLU A 406 -5.13 -23.17 -12.59
CA GLU A 406 -5.69 -24.10 -11.61
C GLU A 406 -4.95 -25.44 -11.58
N GLU A 407 -4.60 -25.99 -12.74
CA GLU A 407 -3.84 -27.24 -12.87
C GLU A 407 -2.45 -27.14 -12.22
N GLU A 408 -1.80 -25.98 -12.33
CA GLU A 408 -0.52 -25.69 -11.68
C GLU A 408 -0.67 -25.37 -10.17
N GLY A 409 -1.89 -25.44 -9.61
CA GLY A 409 -2.17 -25.32 -8.19
C GLY A 409 -2.33 -23.88 -7.69
N PHE A 410 -2.42 -22.89 -8.57
CA PHE A 410 -2.68 -21.50 -8.18
C PHE A 410 -4.17 -21.27 -7.98
N ARG A 411 -4.56 -20.92 -6.75
CA ARG A 411 -5.97 -20.66 -6.41
C ARG A 411 -6.43 -19.31 -7.01
N PRO A 412 -7.41 -19.29 -7.92
CA PRO A 412 -7.98 -18.05 -8.43
C PRO A 412 -8.60 -17.21 -7.31
N ASN A 413 -8.47 -15.89 -7.43
CA ASN A 413 -9.10 -14.95 -6.49
C ASN A 413 -10.23 -14.17 -7.19
N GLU A 414 -10.86 -13.27 -6.44
CA GLU A 414 -11.94 -12.42 -6.94
C GLU A 414 -11.57 -11.69 -8.24
N VAL A 415 -10.38 -11.11 -8.31
CA VAL A 415 -9.89 -10.37 -9.49
C VAL A 415 -9.70 -11.32 -10.67
N THR A 416 -9.16 -12.52 -10.45
CA THR A 416 -9.00 -13.53 -11.51
C THR A 416 -10.34 -13.88 -12.16
N PHE A 417 -11.37 -14.17 -11.35
CA PHE A 417 -12.70 -14.46 -11.89
C PHE A 417 -13.30 -13.28 -12.63
N LEU A 418 -13.16 -12.06 -12.12
CA LEU A 418 -13.60 -10.86 -12.84
C LEU A 418 -12.92 -10.73 -14.21
N THR A 419 -11.61 -10.94 -14.29
CA THR A 419 -10.87 -10.86 -15.57
C THR A 419 -11.30 -11.93 -16.57
N VAL A 420 -11.57 -13.15 -16.12
CA VAL A 420 -12.05 -14.25 -16.96
C VAL A 420 -13.46 -13.98 -17.47
N LEU A 421 -14.37 -13.53 -16.60
CA LEU A 421 -15.74 -13.20 -16.98
C LEU A 421 -15.80 -12.04 -17.97
N SER A 422 -14.95 -11.02 -17.80
CA SER A 422 -14.81 -9.94 -18.76
C SER A 422 -14.31 -10.44 -20.12
N ALA A 423 -13.32 -11.34 -20.14
CA ALA A 423 -12.84 -11.96 -21.38
C ALA A 423 -13.95 -12.77 -22.06
N CYS A 424 -14.72 -13.58 -21.32
CA CYS A 424 -15.88 -14.30 -21.85
C CYS A 424 -16.93 -13.35 -22.43
N SER A 425 -17.27 -12.27 -21.72
CA SER A 425 -18.24 -11.27 -22.20
C SER A 425 -17.80 -10.68 -23.54
N HIS A 426 -16.55 -10.25 -23.64
CA HIS A 426 -16.02 -9.67 -24.88
C HIS A 426 -15.89 -10.70 -26.01
N GLY A 427 -15.59 -11.96 -25.68
CA GLY A 427 -15.51 -13.07 -26.64
C GLY A 427 -16.83 -13.75 -26.97
N GLY A 428 -17.94 -13.39 -26.32
CA GLY A 428 -19.23 -14.08 -26.48
C GLY A 428 -19.25 -15.54 -26.01
N LEU A 429 -18.37 -15.93 -25.08
CA LEU A 429 -18.24 -17.31 -24.60
C LEU A 429 -19.23 -17.60 -23.46
N ILE A 430 -20.50 -17.82 -23.83
CA ILE A 430 -21.62 -17.97 -22.87
C ILE A 430 -21.42 -19.15 -21.93
N THR A 431 -21.05 -20.31 -22.49
CA THR A 431 -20.88 -21.57 -21.76
C THR A 431 -19.76 -21.48 -20.73
N GLU A 432 -18.60 -20.97 -21.15
CA GLU A 432 -17.41 -20.81 -20.34
C GLU A 432 -17.62 -19.73 -19.28
N GLY A 433 -18.24 -18.60 -19.65
CA GLY A 433 -18.56 -17.52 -18.72
C GLY A 433 -19.50 -17.97 -17.59
N THR A 434 -20.56 -18.70 -17.93
CA THR A 434 -21.51 -19.23 -16.93
C THR A 434 -20.82 -20.27 -16.03
N SER A 435 -20.04 -21.19 -16.62
CA SER A 435 -19.28 -22.18 -15.86
C SER A 435 -18.27 -21.53 -14.90
N CYS A 436 -17.55 -20.50 -15.34
CA CYS A 436 -16.61 -19.77 -14.49
C CYS A 436 -17.32 -19.03 -13.34
N PHE A 437 -18.51 -18.48 -13.59
CA PHE A 437 -19.31 -17.82 -12.56
C PHE A 437 -19.81 -18.79 -11.48
N GLU A 438 -20.29 -19.97 -11.87
CA GLU A 438 -20.66 -21.02 -10.92
C GLU A 438 -19.45 -21.51 -10.13
N LYS A 439 -18.31 -21.67 -10.81
CA LYS A 439 -17.04 -22.07 -10.19
C LYS A 439 -16.57 -21.05 -9.16
N MET A 440 -16.71 -19.75 -9.41
CA MET A 440 -16.41 -18.68 -8.43
C MET A 440 -17.13 -18.92 -7.10
N ILE A 441 -18.41 -19.28 -7.14
CA ILE A 441 -19.23 -19.58 -5.96
C ILE A 441 -18.72 -20.84 -5.26
N GLN A 442 -18.36 -21.88 -6.01
CA GLN A 442 -17.77 -23.12 -5.46
C GLN A 442 -16.44 -22.88 -4.75
N TYR A 443 -15.66 -21.88 -5.19
CA TYR A 443 -14.44 -21.43 -4.51
C TYR A 443 -14.69 -20.65 -3.20
N GLY A 444 -15.96 -20.39 -2.88
CA GLY A 444 -16.38 -19.59 -1.72
C GLY A 444 -16.23 -18.09 -1.92
N ILE A 445 -16.11 -17.63 -3.17
CA ILE A 445 -15.98 -16.21 -3.50
C ILE A 445 -17.37 -15.67 -3.80
N LEU A 446 -17.82 -14.70 -3.00
CA LEU A 446 -19.15 -14.09 -3.16
C LEU A 446 -19.15 -13.15 -4.37
N PRO A 447 -20.06 -13.34 -5.34
CA PRO A 447 -20.18 -12.42 -6.47
C PRO A 447 -20.49 -10.99 -6.03
N LYS A 448 -19.72 -10.04 -6.55
CA LYS A 448 -19.97 -8.61 -6.41
C LYS A 448 -20.63 -8.04 -7.67
N VAL A 449 -21.06 -6.79 -7.56
CA VAL A 449 -21.70 -6.01 -8.62
C VAL A 449 -20.97 -6.13 -9.96
N GLU A 450 -19.65 -6.06 -9.97
CA GLU A 450 -18.81 -6.10 -11.17
C GLU A 450 -18.87 -7.46 -11.89
N HIS A 451 -18.99 -8.56 -11.13
CA HIS A 451 -19.10 -9.92 -11.68
C HIS A 451 -20.46 -10.13 -12.36
N TYR A 452 -21.54 -9.67 -11.71
CA TYR A 452 -22.86 -9.68 -12.33
C TYR A 452 -22.90 -8.80 -13.57
N GLY A 453 -22.27 -7.62 -13.53
CA GLY A 453 -22.13 -6.75 -14.70
C GLY A 453 -21.51 -7.47 -15.90
N CYS A 454 -20.49 -8.30 -15.69
CA CYS A 454 -19.88 -9.11 -16.76
C CYS A 454 -20.82 -10.18 -17.32
N ILE A 455 -21.59 -10.88 -16.48
CA ILE A 455 -22.54 -11.90 -16.96
C ILE A 455 -23.73 -11.26 -17.70
N ILE A 456 -24.19 -10.10 -17.24
CA ILE A 456 -25.26 -9.35 -17.89
C ILE A 456 -24.79 -8.83 -19.25
N ASP A 457 -23.57 -8.30 -19.33
CA ASP A 457 -22.97 -7.90 -20.62
C ASP A 457 -22.80 -9.10 -21.55
N LEU A 458 -22.41 -10.26 -21.03
CA LEU A 458 -22.28 -11.51 -21.79
C LEU A 458 -23.62 -11.97 -22.39
N PHE A 459 -24.68 -12.05 -21.57
CA PHE A 459 -26.02 -12.39 -22.04
C PHE A 459 -26.59 -11.33 -22.98
N GLY A 460 -26.37 -10.05 -22.67
CA GLY A 460 -26.75 -8.94 -23.51
C GLY A 460 -26.14 -9.03 -24.91
N ARG A 461 -24.82 -9.25 -25.01
CA ARG A 461 -24.10 -9.42 -26.28
C ARG A 461 -24.45 -10.69 -27.04
N ALA A 462 -24.98 -11.70 -26.35
CA ALA A 462 -25.46 -12.93 -26.94
C ALA A 462 -26.92 -12.84 -27.44
N GLY A 463 -27.65 -11.78 -27.10
CA GLY A 463 -29.07 -11.62 -27.42
C GLY A 463 -30.02 -12.32 -26.45
N LEU A 464 -29.50 -12.85 -25.34
CA LEU A 464 -30.26 -13.47 -24.24
C LEU A 464 -30.79 -12.37 -23.30
N LEU A 465 -31.62 -11.50 -23.86
CA LEU A 465 -32.05 -10.26 -23.19
C LEU A 465 -32.96 -10.51 -21.98
N GLU A 466 -33.81 -11.53 -22.04
CA GLU A 466 -34.70 -11.89 -20.93
C GLU A 466 -33.92 -12.50 -19.77
N GLU A 467 -32.96 -13.39 -20.05
CA GLU A 467 -32.07 -13.97 -19.06
C GLU A 467 -31.22 -12.90 -18.37
N ALA A 468 -30.73 -11.91 -19.13
CA ALA A 468 -30.02 -10.75 -18.59
C ALA A 468 -30.94 -9.90 -17.68
N HIS A 469 -32.19 -9.68 -18.09
CA HIS A 469 -33.17 -8.90 -17.32
C HIS A 469 -33.59 -9.60 -16.02
N ASP A 470 -33.84 -10.89 -16.07
CA ASP A 470 -34.19 -11.71 -14.90
C ASP A 470 -33.04 -11.79 -13.90
N LEU A 471 -31.80 -11.93 -14.39
CA LEU A 471 -30.62 -11.91 -13.54
C LEU A 471 -30.49 -10.57 -12.79
N ILE A 472 -30.65 -9.43 -13.47
CA ILE A 472 -30.61 -8.10 -12.84
C ILE A 472 -31.66 -7.96 -11.74
N LYS A 473 -32.89 -8.44 -11.98
CA LYS A 473 -33.98 -8.39 -10.99
C LYS A 473 -33.70 -9.24 -9.76
N SER A 474 -32.98 -10.35 -9.94
CA SER A 474 -32.63 -11.27 -8.85
C SER A 474 -31.50 -10.76 -7.94
N LEU A 475 -30.86 -9.64 -8.27
CA LEU A 475 -29.69 -9.16 -7.55
C LEU A 475 -30.04 -8.67 -6.12
N PRO A 476 -29.29 -9.13 -5.10
CA PRO A 476 -29.51 -8.73 -3.70
C PRO A 476 -29.11 -7.27 -3.40
N ILE A 477 -28.35 -6.63 -4.29
CA ILE A 477 -27.96 -5.21 -4.20
C ILE A 477 -28.82 -4.44 -5.22
N LYS A 478 -29.50 -3.37 -4.78
CA LYS A 478 -30.29 -2.50 -5.66
C LYS A 478 -29.39 -1.84 -6.71
N GLY A 479 -29.26 -2.54 -7.83
CA GLY A 479 -28.78 -2.21 -9.17
C GLY A 479 -27.48 -1.41 -9.28
N ASP A 480 -26.61 -1.90 -10.15
CA ASP A 480 -25.55 -1.11 -10.73
C ASP A 480 -26.09 -0.41 -11.97
N ALA A 481 -25.94 0.91 -12.03
CA ALA A 481 -26.31 1.68 -13.20
C ALA A 481 -25.53 1.24 -14.45
N THR A 482 -24.31 0.70 -14.29
CA THR A 482 -23.53 0.18 -15.43
C THR A 482 -24.14 -1.10 -16.00
N ALA A 483 -24.61 -2.01 -15.15
CA ALA A 483 -25.26 -3.26 -15.58
C ALA A 483 -26.58 -3.01 -16.32
N TRP A 484 -27.42 -2.10 -15.82
CA TRP A 484 -28.62 -1.67 -16.54
C TRP A 484 -28.28 -0.98 -17.88
N ARG A 485 -27.21 -0.19 -17.95
CA ARG A 485 -26.75 0.42 -19.20
C ARG A 485 -26.18 -0.60 -20.19
N ALA A 486 -25.51 -1.65 -19.72
CA ALA A 486 -25.07 -2.76 -20.56
C ALA A 486 -26.28 -3.47 -21.19
N LEU A 487 -27.33 -3.74 -20.41
CA LEU A 487 -28.58 -4.29 -20.94
C LEU A 487 -29.27 -3.34 -21.93
N LEU A 488 -29.29 -2.03 -21.67
CA LEU A 488 -29.85 -1.04 -22.59
C LEU A 488 -29.06 -0.97 -23.91
N SER A 489 -27.73 -1.09 -23.84
CA SER A 489 -26.86 -1.19 -25.01
C SER A 489 -27.15 -2.46 -25.83
N ALA A 490 -27.39 -3.59 -25.16
CA ALA A 490 -27.83 -4.82 -25.82
C ALA A 490 -29.21 -4.66 -26.47
N CYS A 491 -30.18 -4.05 -25.78
CA CYS A 491 -31.51 -3.76 -26.35
C CYS A 491 -31.39 -2.93 -27.64
N ARG A 492 -30.46 -1.97 -27.68
CA ARG A 492 -30.13 -1.23 -28.91
C ARG A 492 -29.65 -2.15 -30.02
N VAL A 493 -28.66 -3.00 -29.76
CA VAL A 493 -28.08 -3.92 -30.77
C VAL A 493 -29.16 -4.82 -31.39
N TYR A 494 -30.10 -5.32 -30.58
CA TYR A 494 -31.15 -6.24 -31.04
C TYR A 494 -32.49 -5.56 -31.38
N GLY A 495 -32.58 -4.23 -31.29
CA GLY A 495 -33.81 -3.49 -31.57
C GLY A 495 -34.98 -3.78 -30.61
N ASN A 496 -34.72 -4.28 -29.39
CA ASN A 496 -35.77 -4.57 -28.41
C ASN A 496 -36.22 -3.28 -27.69
N VAL A 497 -37.22 -2.61 -28.27
CA VAL A 497 -37.75 -1.32 -27.77
C VAL A 497 -38.45 -1.48 -26.42
N GLU A 498 -39.24 -2.53 -26.25
CA GLU A 498 -40.06 -2.73 -25.04
C GLU A 498 -39.19 -2.90 -23.79
N LEU A 499 -38.17 -3.76 -23.87
CA LEU A 499 -37.22 -3.92 -22.78
C LEU A 499 -36.37 -2.66 -22.59
N GLY A 500 -35.99 -1.98 -23.68
CA GLY A 500 -35.24 -0.72 -23.61
C GLY A 500 -35.99 0.39 -22.86
N GLU A 501 -37.30 0.55 -23.08
CA GLU A 501 -38.14 1.49 -22.34
C GLU A 501 -38.22 1.12 -20.85
N CYS A 502 -38.39 -0.16 -20.54
CA CYS A 502 -38.43 -0.67 -19.17
C CYS A 502 -37.13 -0.34 -18.42
N VAL A 503 -35.98 -0.68 -19.02
CA VAL A 503 -34.64 -0.43 -18.45
C VAL A 503 -34.41 1.07 -18.23
N LYS A 504 -34.79 1.92 -19.19
CA LYS A 504 -34.67 3.38 -19.04
C LYS A 504 -35.53 3.90 -17.88
N GLY A 505 -36.74 3.38 -17.71
CA GLY A 505 -37.61 3.70 -16.59
C GLY A 505 -36.94 3.44 -15.24
N VAL A 506 -36.28 2.29 -15.09
CA VAL A 506 -35.53 1.93 -13.87
C VAL A 506 -34.34 2.86 -13.64
N LEU A 507 -33.59 3.19 -14.70
CA LEU A 507 -32.42 4.08 -14.64
C LEU A 507 -32.81 5.48 -14.14
N VAL A 508 -33.89 6.06 -14.66
CA VAL A 508 -34.38 7.39 -14.25
C VAL A 508 -34.97 7.38 -12.84
N GLY A 509 -35.63 6.30 -12.45
CA GLY A 509 -36.27 6.19 -11.13
C GLY A 509 -35.29 5.93 -9.98
N SER A 510 -34.14 5.34 -10.25
CA SER A 510 -33.22 4.84 -9.21
C SER A 510 -31.82 5.46 -9.24
N TYR A 511 -31.41 6.14 -10.33
CA TYR A 511 -30.07 6.69 -10.51
C TYR A 511 -30.08 8.10 -11.11
N ASN A 512 -28.92 8.77 -11.06
CA ASN A 512 -28.71 10.04 -11.74
C ASN A 512 -28.81 9.86 -13.27
N GLN A 513 -29.57 10.74 -13.93
CA GLN A 513 -29.68 10.75 -15.38
C GLN A 513 -28.31 10.87 -16.05
N HIS A 514 -28.03 9.96 -16.98
CA HIS A 514 -26.85 10.03 -17.83
C HIS A 514 -27.26 10.23 -19.30
N PRO A 515 -26.62 11.13 -20.07
CA PRO A 515 -26.99 11.40 -21.47
C PRO A 515 -27.04 10.15 -22.34
N THR A 516 -26.17 9.17 -22.06
CA THR A 516 -26.11 7.88 -22.75
C THR A 516 -27.43 7.11 -22.72
N ASP A 517 -28.22 7.23 -21.65
CA ASP A 517 -29.45 6.44 -21.48
C ASP A 517 -30.50 6.83 -22.55
N SER A 518 -30.65 8.13 -22.81
CA SER A 518 -31.55 8.63 -23.87
C SER A 518 -31.01 8.39 -25.27
N ILE A 519 -29.68 8.48 -25.47
CA ILE A 519 -29.04 8.21 -26.77
C ILE A 519 -29.21 6.73 -27.16
N LEU A 520 -28.98 5.81 -26.21
CA LEU A 520 -29.12 4.37 -26.44
C LEU A 520 -30.56 4.02 -26.82
N LEU A 521 -31.56 4.47 -26.04
CA LEU A 521 -32.97 4.19 -26.36
C LEU A 521 -33.38 4.80 -27.70
N SER A 522 -32.94 6.03 -28.00
CA SER A 522 -33.18 6.68 -29.28
C SER A 522 -32.63 5.87 -30.45
N SER A 523 -31.45 5.29 -30.28
CA SER A 523 -30.82 4.41 -31.26
C SER A 523 -31.57 3.07 -31.38
N THR A 524 -32.11 2.54 -30.27
CA THR A 524 -32.96 1.34 -30.28
C THR A 524 -34.20 1.51 -31.15
N TYR A 525 -34.91 2.65 -31.04
CA TYR A 525 -36.05 2.93 -31.92
C TYR A 525 -35.66 3.01 -33.40
N ALA A 526 -34.52 3.61 -33.70
CA ALA A 526 -34.02 3.73 -35.07
C ALA A 526 -33.72 2.34 -35.67
N ILE A 527 -33.04 1.48 -34.92
CA ILE A 527 -32.74 0.09 -35.32
C ILE A 527 -34.03 -0.73 -35.52
N ALA A 528 -35.03 -0.52 -34.66
CA ALA A 528 -36.34 -1.16 -34.78
C ALA A 528 -37.23 -0.58 -35.89
N GLY A 529 -36.80 0.46 -36.62
CA GLY A 529 -37.59 1.14 -37.65
C GLY A 529 -38.78 1.96 -37.11
N ARG A 530 -38.83 2.22 -35.80
CA ARG A 530 -39.94 2.89 -35.09
C ARG A 530 -39.66 4.38 -34.83
N LEU A 531 -39.22 5.11 -35.87
CA LEU A 531 -38.83 6.52 -35.78
C LEU A 531 -39.97 7.46 -35.35
N GLN A 532 -41.23 7.12 -35.68
CA GLN A 532 -42.40 7.93 -35.31
C GLN A 532 -42.64 7.94 -33.79
N ASP A 533 -42.45 6.79 -33.13
CA ASP A 533 -42.60 6.62 -31.68
C ASP A 533 -41.50 7.36 -30.92
N GLN A 534 -40.29 7.40 -31.47
CA GLN A 534 -39.16 8.18 -30.95
C GLN A 534 -39.48 9.69 -30.91
N THR A 535 -40.00 10.26 -32.01
CA THR A 535 -40.39 11.68 -32.06
C THR A 535 -41.47 12.02 -31.02
N ARG A 536 -42.40 11.10 -30.78
CA ARG A 536 -43.47 11.27 -29.79
C ARG A 536 -42.93 11.27 -28.36
N MET A 537 -41.99 10.36 -28.05
CA MET A 537 -41.32 10.28 -26.75
C MET A 537 -40.44 11.50 -26.47
N GLN A 538 -39.65 11.97 -27.45
CA GLN A 538 -38.82 13.18 -27.30
C GLN A 538 -39.68 14.45 -27.11
N ALA A 539 -40.84 14.51 -27.76
CA ALA A 539 -41.80 15.59 -27.54
C ALA A 539 -42.38 15.56 -26.12
N MET A 540 -42.77 14.38 -25.61
CA MET A 540 -43.22 14.21 -24.22
C MET A 540 -42.13 14.56 -23.20
N GLU A 541 -40.88 14.13 -23.40
CA GLU A 541 -39.76 14.46 -22.50
C GLU A 541 -39.49 15.97 -22.47
N LYS A 542 -39.48 16.65 -23.64
CA LYS A 542 -39.36 18.12 -23.70
C LYS A 542 -40.52 18.81 -22.99
N GLU A 543 -41.72 18.26 -23.04
CA GLU A 543 -42.89 18.79 -22.34
C GLU A 543 -42.81 18.60 -20.82
N MET A 544 -42.31 17.44 -20.37
CA MET A 544 -42.06 17.16 -18.95
C MET A 544 -40.94 18.03 -18.35
N LEU A 545 -39.83 18.22 -19.07
CA LEU A 545 -38.74 19.13 -18.66
C LEU A 545 -39.22 20.60 -18.59
N LYS A 546 -40.10 21.02 -19.52
CA LYS A 546 -40.74 22.34 -19.46
C LYS A 546 -41.66 22.49 -18.24
N ARG A 547 -42.43 21.45 -17.87
CA ARG A 547 -43.30 21.46 -16.68
C ARG A 547 -42.52 21.40 -15.36
N ALA A 548 -41.32 20.82 -15.36
CA ALA A 548 -40.43 20.73 -14.19
C ALA A 548 -39.55 21.99 -13.96
N GLY A 549 -39.68 23.04 -14.79
CA GLY A 549 -39.01 24.33 -14.57
C GLY A 549 -37.50 24.37 -14.88
N ILE A 550 -36.94 23.36 -15.54
CA ILE A 550 -35.52 23.31 -15.91
C ILE A 550 -35.35 23.95 -17.29
N ARG A 551 -34.78 25.16 -17.38
CA ARG A 551 -34.41 25.78 -18.65
C ARG A 551 -33.22 25.02 -19.24
N SER A 552 -33.38 24.44 -20.43
CA SER A 552 -32.27 23.89 -21.22
C SER A 552 -31.35 25.03 -21.66
N VAL A 553 -30.08 25.01 -21.23
CA VAL A 553 -29.02 25.81 -21.87
C VAL A 553 -28.81 25.22 -23.26
N GLY A 554 -29.02 26.04 -24.29
CA GLY A 554 -28.79 25.66 -25.68
C GLY A 554 -27.35 25.20 -25.88
N LYS A 555 -27.17 24.06 -26.52
CA LYS A 555 -25.94 23.74 -27.22
C LYS A 555 -26.28 23.43 -28.66
N GLU A 556 -25.73 24.28 -29.51
CA GLU A 556 -25.73 24.21 -30.96
C GLU A 556 -25.23 22.84 -31.46
N ASP A 557 -25.77 22.44 -32.60
CA ASP A 557 -25.30 21.34 -33.42
C ASP A 557 -23.78 21.44 -33.64
N LYS A 558 -23.04 20.54 -33.00
CA LYS A 558 -21.73 20.12 -33.46
C LYS A 558 -21.76 18.61 -33.62
N MET A 559 -21.72 18.16 -34.87
CA MET A 559 -21.36 16.79 -35.23
C MET A 559 -20.07 16.42 -34.49
N LEU A 560 -20.19 15.55 -33.49
CA LEU A 560 -19.07 14.93 -32.80
C LEU A 560 -18.94 13.50 -33.36
N LYS A 561 -17.77 13.24 -33.93
CA LYS A 561 -17.33 11.97 -34.52
C LYS A 561 -17.67 10.77 -33.63
N GLU A 562 -18.18 9.73 -34.27
CA GLU A 562 -18.33 8.40 -33.71
C GLU A 562 -16.96 7.87 -33.25
N ALA A 563 -16.89 7.39 -32.00
CA ALA A 563 -15.83 6.55 -31.50
C ALA A 563 -16.49 5.27 -30.97
N GLY A 564 -16.16 4.13 -31.58
CA GLY A 564 -16.62 2.82 -31.11
C GLY A 564 -16.88 1.77 -32.18
N TYR A 565 -16.01 1.62 -33.17
CA TYR A 565 -15.85 0.36 -33.89
C TYR A 565 -14.37 -0.03 -33.88
N SER A 566 -14.05 -1.09 -33.15
CA SER A 566 -12.84 -1.87 -33.39
C SER A 566 -13.18 -2.87 -34.49
N ILE A 567 -13.06 -2.44 -35.74
CA ILE A 567 -12.87 -3.34 -36.87
C ILE A 567 -11.59 -2.87 -37.55
N ILE A 568 -10.52 -3.62 -37.33
CA ILE A 568 -9.33 -3.56 -38.19
C ILE A 568 -9.73 -4.32 -39.44
N GLU A 569 -10.32 -3.61 -40.41
CA GLU A 569 -10.31 -4.05 -41.80
C GLU A 569 -8.98 -3.55 -42.38
N MET A 570 -8.05 -4.50 -42.57
CA MET A 570 -6.87 -4.28 -43.39
C MET A 570 -7.33 -4.26 -44.86
N ASP A 571 -7.54 -3.07 -45.41
CA ASP A 571 -7.65 -2.92 -46.86
C ASP A 571 -6.29 -3.17 -47.51
N ASN A 572 -6.30 -4.20 -48.33
CA ASN A 572 -5.22 -4.70 -49.15
C ASN A 572 -5.27 -3.94 -50.49
N GLU A 573 -4.76 -2.70 -50.53
CA GLU A 573 -4.59 -1.99 -51.81
C GLU A 573 -3.18 -2.23 -52.37
N GLY A 574 -3.14 -3.09 -53.39
CA GLY A 574 -1.98 -3.25 -54.25
C GLY A 574 -1.71 -1.98 -55.05
N PHE A 575 -0.55 -1.39 -54.82
CA PHE A 575 0.06 -0.46 -55.76
C PHE A 575 0.86 -1.25 -56.79
N ASP A 576 0.20 -1.59 -57.90
CA ASP A 576 0.85 -1.60 -59.19
C ASP A 576 1.11 -0.15 -59.59
N LEU A 577 2.35 0.18 -59.97
CA LEU A 577 2.64 1.15 -61.03
C LEU A 577 4.14 1.10 -61.40
N ASN A 578 4.39 0.50 -62.56
CA ASN A 578 5.51 0.83 -63.43
C ASN A 578 5.54 2.34 -63.70
N SER A 579 6.64 3.02 -63.40
CA SER A 579 7.44 3.89 -64.29
C SER A 579 8.55 4.60 -63.53
#